data_AF-A0A173U7F5-F1
#
_entry.id   AF-A0A173U7F5-F1
#
_cell.length_a   1.000
_cell.length_b   1.000
_cell.length_c   1.000
_cell.angle_alpha   90.00
_cell.angle_beta   90.00
_cell.angle_gamma   90.00
#
_symmetry.space_group_name_H-M   'P 1'
#
loop_
_entity.id
_entity.type
_entity.pdbx_description
1 polymer ?
#
loop_
_entity_poly.entity_id
_entity_poly.type
_entity_poly.pdbx_seq_one_letter_code
_entity_poly.pdbx_strand_id
1 'polypeptide(L)'
;MFIMNAEKTKIVNLSNVKYLSVDSISNTYNIIATFELGRTATIAEYSSRSLATKAMDRITESLKKSAKFCQLPEDRGGKKS
;
A
#
# COMPACT_ATOMS: atom_id res chain seq x y z
N MET A 1 -17.04 22.46 -15.33
CA MET A 1 -15.62 22.01 -15.31
C MET A 1 -15.45 21.09 -14.12
N PHE A 2 -15.48 19.77 -14.32
CA PHE A 2 -15.26 18.81 -13.24
C PHE A 2 -13.76 18.64 -13.08
N ILE A 3 -13.14 19.36 -12.14
CA ILE A 3 -11.77 19.06 -11.74
C ILE A 3 -11.85 17.80 -10.89
N MET A 4 -11.77 16.64 -11.55
CA MET A 4 -11.51 15.38 -10.89
C MET A 4 -10.10 15.53 -10.29
N ASN A 5 -10.02 15.80 -8.99
CA ASN A 5 -8.76 15.74 -8.25
C ASN A 5 -8.23 14.31 -8.43
N ALA A 6 -7.34 14.09 -9.40
CA ALA A 6 -6.68 12.81 -9.55
C ALA A 6 -5.96 12.53 -8.23
N GLU A 7 -6.45 11.54 -7.48
CA GLU A 7 -5.74 11.07 -6.30
C GLU A 7 -4.33 10.69 -6.77
N LYS A 8 -3.35 11.33 -6.14
CA LYS A 8 -1.95 11.01 -6.32
C LYS A 8 -1.77 9.55 -5.87
N THR A 9 -1.36 8.69 -6.79
CA THR A 9 -1.34 7.23 -6.59
C THR A 9 0.06 6.67 -6.79
N LYS A 10 0.44 5.73 -5.92
CA LYS A 10 1.68 4.96 -6.02
C LYS A 10 1.38 3.61 -6.69
N ILE A 11 2.17 3.24 -7.69
CA ILE A 11 2.09 1.90 -8.28
C ILE A 11 3.02 0.97 -7.49
N VAL A 12 2.48 -0.15 -7.03
CA VAL A 12 3.25 -1.23 -6.40
C VAL A 12 3.22 -2.49 -7.25
N ASN A 13 4.36 -3.17 -7.33
CA ASN A 13 4.46 -4.48 -7.98
C ASN A 13 4.09 -5.57 -6.96
N LEU A 14 3.10 -6.38 -7.33
CA LEU A 14 2.57 -7.49 -6.53
C LEU A 14 3.00 -8.86 -7.05
N SER A 15 3.89 -8.91 -8.03
CA SER A 15 4.38 -10.16 -8.59
C SER A 15 5.04 -10.99 -7.50
N ASN A 16 4.63 -12.26 -7.40
CA ASN A 16 5.14 -13.24 -6.45
C ASN A 16 4.88 -12.86 -4.98
N VAL A 17 3.93 -11.98 -4.68
CA VAL A 17 3.49 -11.73 -3.31
C VAL A 17 2.66 -12.91 -2.82
N LYS A 18 3.07 -13.48 -1.68
CA LYS A 18 2.41 -14.63 -1.04
C LYS A 18 1.59 -14.22 0.18
N TYR A 19 2.13 -13.31 0.99
CA TYR A 19 1.48 -12.81 2.20
C TYR A 19 1.64 -11.30 2.34
N LEU A 20 0.66 -10.68 2.98
CA LEU A 20 0.70 -9.28 3.35
C LEU A 20 0.50 -9.14 4.86
N SER A 21 1.18 -8.18 5.45
CA SER A 21 1.00 -7.80 6.85
C SER A 21 1.08 -6.28 6.99
N VAL A 22 0.48 -5.75 8.06
CA VAL A 22 0.66 -4.35 8.44
C VAL A 22 1.41 -4.33 9.76
N ASP A 23 2.53 -3.62 9.79
CA ASP A 23 3.30 -3.39 11.01
C ASP A 23 3.27 -1.90 11.39
N SER A 24 3.31 -1.62 12.69
CA SER A 24 3.35 -0.25 13.20
C SER A 24 4.76 0.05 13.72
N ILE A 25 5.46 0.96 13.07
CA ILE A 25 6.85 1.30 13.37
C ILE A 25 6.92 2.82 13.51
N SER A 26 7.37 3.32 14.67
CA SER A 26 7.66 4.75 14.86
C SER A 26 6.55 5.71 14.39
N ASN A 27 5.29 5.42 14.74
CA ASN A 27 4.09 6.17 14.34
C ASN A 27 3.69 6.10 12.85
N THR A 28 4.33 5.22 12.07
CA THR A 28 3.88 4.87 10.73
C THR A 28 3.30 3.45 10.71
N TYR A 29 2.46 3.20 9.71
CA TYR A 29 1.81 1.92 9.42
C TYR A 29 2.35 1.44 8.07
N ASN A 30 3.14 0.38 8.13
CA ASN A 30 3.91 -0.16 7.02
C ASN A 30 3.21 -1.40 6.48
N ILE A 31 2.90 -1.41 5.19
CA ILE A 31 2.44 -2.61 4.50
C ILE A 31 3.65 -3.40 4.05
N ILE A 32 3.81 -4.58 4.64
CA ILE A 32 4.92 -5.49 4.36
C ILE A 32 4.41 -6.64 3.50
N ALA A 33 5.05 -6.84 2.36
CA ALA A 33 4.81 -7.99 1.49
C ALA A 33 5.88 -9.06 1.73
N THR A 34 5.44 -10.32 1.87
CA THR A 34 6.30 -11.50 1.83
C THR A 34 6.16 -12.16 0.47
N PHE A 35 7.28 -12.30 -0.24
CA PHE A 35 7.33 -12.90 -1.58
C PHE A 35 7.56 -14.41 -1.51
N GLU A 36 7.33 -15.12 -2.62
CA GLU A 36 7.46 -16.60 -2.71
C GLU A 36 8.81 -17.15 -2.20
N LEU A 37 9.90 -16.38 -2.35
CA LEU A 37 11.24 -16.74 -1.88
C LEU A 37 11.48 -16.41 -0.39
N GLY A 38 10.42 -16.10 0.37
CA GLY A 38 10.51 -15.73 1.79
C GLY A 38 11.06 -14.32 2.04
N ARG A 39 11.38 -13.56 0.98
CA ARG A 39 11.84 -12.17 1.09
C ARG A 39 10.70 -11.30 1.60
N THR A 40 10.98 -10.40 2.54
CA THR A 40 10.04 -9.40 3.01
C THR A 40 10.47 -8.01 2.54
N ALA A 41 9.51 -7.16 2.18
CA ALA A 41 9.78 -5.75 1.89
C ALA A 41 8.59 -4.86 2.26
N THR A 42 8.87 -3.66 2.74
CA THR A 42 7.88 -2.60 2.88
C THR A 42 7.52 -2.07 1.49
N ILE A 43 6.27 -2.24 1.09
CA ILE A 43 5.77 -1.80 -0.23
C ILE A 43 5.04 -0.46 -0.15
N ALA A 44 4.51 -0.11 1.02
CA ALA A 44 3.89 1.18 1.29
C ALA A 44 4.02 1.55 2.77
N GLU A 45 4.14 2.84 3.05
CA GLU A 45 4.16 3.41 4.39
C GLU A 45 3.07 4.48 4.47
N TYR A 46 2.37 4.52 5.61
CA TYR A 46 1.28 5.44 5.88
C TYR A 46 1.36 6.00 7.30
N SER A 47 1.16 7.30 7.45
CA SER A 47 1.03 8.03 8.73
C SER A 47 -0.30 7.76 9.44
N SER A 48 -1.25 7.10 8.78
CA SER A 48 -2.58 6.79 9.33
C SER A 48 -2.96 5.33 9.13
N ARG A 49 -3.47 4.71 10.20
CA ARG A 49 -3.99 3.33 10.16
C ARG A 49 -5.11 3.18 9.15
N SER A 50 -6.01 4.16 9.07
CA SER A 50 -7.15 4.12 8.15
C SER A 50 -6.69 4.09 6.69
N LEU A 51 -5.64 4.85 6.36
CA LEU A 51 -5.09 4.88 5.01
C LEU A 51 -4.34 3.58 4.68
N ALA A 52 -3.59 3.04 5.65
CA ALA A 52 -2.95 1.73 5.53
C ALA A 52 -3.96 0.59 5.32
N THR A 53 -5.07 0.58 6.06
CA THR A 53 -6.13 -0.43 5.88
C THR A 53 -6.76 -0.32 4.49
N LYS A 54 -7.11 0.90 4.03
CA LYS A 54 -7.64 1.09 2.67
C LYS A 54 -6.68 0.63 1.59
N ALA A 55 -5.40 0.91 1.74
CA ALA A 55 -4.37 0.43 0.82
C ALA A 55 -4.25 -1.11 0.86
N MET A 56 -4.31 -1.72 2.04
CA MET A 56 -4.30 -3.17 2.21
C MET A 56 -5.50 -3.83 1.51
N ASP A 57 -6.69 -3.28 1.65
CA ASP A 57 -7.90 -3.77 0.98
C ASP A 57 -7.73 -3.74 -0.53
N ARG A 58 -7.24 -2.61 -1.09
CA ARG A 58 -6.95 -2.48 -2.53
C ARG A 58 -5.94 -3.50 -3.02
N ILE A 59 -4.85 -3.74 -2.27
CA ILE A 59 -3.84 -4.75 -2.63
C ILE A 59 -4.48 -6.14 -2.60
N THR A 60 -5.26 -6.45 -1.56
CA THR A 60 -5.93 -7.74 -1.40
C THR A 60 -6.89 -8.00 -2.55
N GLU A 61 -7.67 -7.00 -2.96
CA GLU A 61 -8.54 -7.10 -4.14
C GLU A 61 -7.76 -7.26 -5.45
N SER A 62 -6.65 -6.55 -5.61
CA SER A 62 -5.75 -6.71 -6.76
C SER A 62 -5.17 -8.13 -6.85
N LEU A 63 -4.72 -8.69 -5.72
CA LEU A 63 -4.21 -10.06 -5.66
C LEU A 63 -5.30 -11.09 -5.98
N LYS A 64 -6.52 -10.92 -5.46
CA LYS A 64 -7.67 -11.78 -5.81
C LYS A 64 -7.98 -11.79 -7.31
N LYS A 65 -7.70 -10.68 -8.00
CA LYS A 65 -7.85 -10.52 -9.46
C LYS A 65 -6.60 -10.96 -10.24
N SER A 66 -5.59 -11.56 -9.58
CA SER A 66 -4.30 -11.92 -10.17
C SER A 66 -3.57 -10.74 -10.82
N ALA A 67 -3.82 -9.52 -10.34
CA ALA A 67 -3.18 -8.32 -10.87
C ALA A 67 -1.71 -8.25 -10.42
N LYS A 68 -0.82 -7.99 -11.38
CA LYS A 68 0.62 -7.80 -11.11
C LYS A 68 0.96 -6.44 -10.51
N PHE A 69 0.06 -5.47 -10.67
CA PHE A 69 0.25 -4.11 -10.20
C PHE A 69 -0.99 -3.63 -9.45
N CYS A 70 -0.79 -2.82 -8.43
CA CYS A 70 -1.86 -2.15 -7.69
C CYS A 70 -1.56 -0.66 -7.55
N GLN A 71 -2.59 0.16 -7.73
CA GLN A 71 -2.54 1.59 -7.48
C GLN A 71 -3.02 1.88 -6.07
N LEU A 72 -2.09 2.34 -5.25
CA LEU A 72 -2.34 2.69 -3.87
C LEU A 72 -2.50 4.20 -3.72
N PRO A 73 -3.32 4.68 -2.76
CA PRO A 73 -3.33 6.10 -2.42
C PRO A 73 -1.94 6.51 -1.92
N GLU A 74 -1.42 7.65 -2.40
CA GLU A 74 -0.24 8.25 -1.77
C GLU A 74 -0.60 8.77 -0.40
N ASP A 75 0.25 8.48 0.58
CA ASP A 75 0.19 9.21 1.84
C ASP A 75 0.75 10.61 1.61
N ARG A 76 -0.10 11.62 1.70
CA ARG A 76 0.34 13.01 1.66
C ARG A 76 1.02 13.44 2.96
N GLY A 77 1.12 12.53 3.94
CA GLY A 77 1.98 12.61 5.11
C GLY A 77 2.05 14.03 5.63
N GLY A 78 1.15 14.39 6.56
CA GLY A 78 1.26 15.63 7.30
C GLY A 78 2.58 15.67 8.06
N LYS A 79 3.69 15.99 7.37
CA LYS A 79 4.82 16.68 7.96
C LYS A 79 4.24 18.01 8.43
N LYS A 80 3.67 18.01 9.64
CA LYS A 80 3.77 19.20 10.48
C LYS A 80 5.26 19.32 10.78
N SER A 81 5.93 20.04 9.88
CA SER A 81 7.22 20.67 10.18
C SER A 81 7.07 21.62 11.35
#